data_AF-A0A8I1T774-F1
#
_entry.id   AF-A0A8I1T774-F1
#
_cell.length_a   1.000
_cell.length_b   1.000
_cell.length_c   1.000
_cell.angle_alpha   90.00
_cell.angle_beta   90.00
_cell.angle_gamma   90.00
#
_symmetry.space_group_name_H-M   'P 1'
#
loop_
_entity.id
_entity.type
_entity.pdbx_description
1 polymer ?
#
loop_
_entity_poly.entity_id
_entity_poly.type
_entity_poly.pdbx_seq_one_letter_code
_entity_poly.pdbx_strand_id
1 'polypeptide(L)'
;MRPSDPVGHLKSHLSKENLELMRNIALTTAGFSAGIIILLSQLHGSDSYSAVALWASIFSLVAWLFGFQYINAYLLHGEHVYKHINMRVAATISLIGYLSLFTAVVATVWQMSACAGIALIILGVALAATIVFHTRAVERQCNASGA
;
A
#
# COMPACT_ATOMS: atom_id res chain seq x y z
N MET A 1 24.96 17.76 9.41
CA MET A 1 23.66 18.24 8.88
C MET A 1 22.60 17.22 9.24
N ARG A 2 21.52 17.62 9.95
CA ARG A 2 20.43 16.69 10.30
C ARG A 2 19.81 16.18 8.99
N PRO A 3 19.55 14.88 8.83
CA PRO A 3 18.75 14.41 7.71
C PRO A 3 17.44 15.20 7.76
N SER A 4 17.19 15.99 6.71
CA SER A 4 15.94 16.71 6.50
C SER A 4 14.82 15.70 6.64
N ASP A 5 14.02 15.80 7.71
CA ASP A 5 12.94 14.85 8.00
C ASP A 5 11.97 14.85 6.81
N PRO A 6 12.04 13.86 5.90
CA PRO A 6 11.29 13.90 4.65
C PRO A 6 9.79 13.83 4.94
N VAL A 7 9.44 13.23 6.08
CA VAL A 7 8.07 13.17 6.61
C VAL A 7 7.61 14.55 7.07
N GLY A 8 8.49 15.33 7.70
CA GLY A 8 8.22 16.71 8.10
C GLY A 8 8.01 17.65 6.91
N HIS A 9 8.84 17.51 5.86
CA HIS A 9 8.72 18.31 4.64
C HIS A 9 7.45 17.98 3.84
N LEU A 10 7.11 16.70 3.68
CA LEU A 10 5.87 16.30 3.01
C LEU A 10 4.63 16.81 3.77
N LYS A 11 4.71 16.83 5.11
CA LYS A 11 3.65 17.30 6.00
C LYS A 11 3.38 18.80 5.93
N SER A 12 4.38 19.63 5.64
CA SER A 12 4.19 21.08 5.43
C SER A 12 3.62 21.43 4.04
N HIS A 13 3.62 20.47 3.10
CA HIS A 13 3.15 20.66 1.72
C HIS A 13 1.96 19.75 1.35
N LEU A 14 1.27 19.19 2.34
CA LEU A 14 0.08 18.36 2.12
C LEU A 14 -1.10 19.22 1.65
N SER A 15 -1.45 19.11 0.37
CA SER A 15 -2.64 19.69 -0.20
C SER A 15 -3.86 18.77 -0.03
N LYS A 16 -5.05 19.35 -0.19
CA LYS A 16 -6.31 18.60 -0.28
C LYS A 16 -6.25 17.54 -1.38
N GLU A 17 -5.69 17.88 -2.54
CA GLU A 17 -5.54 16.97 -3.69
C GLU A 17 -4.71 15.73 -3.34
N ASN A 18 -3.62 15.90 -2.59
CA ASN A 18 -2.80 14.78 -2.14
C ASN A 18 -3.59 13.83 -1.21
N LEU A 19 -4.37 14.39 -0.29
CA LEU A 19 -5.21 13.59 0.61
C LEU A 19 -6.36 12.91 -0.13
N GLU A 20 -6.99 13.57 -1.10
CA GLU A 20 -8.02 12.96 -1.93
C GLU A 20 -7.45 11.82 -2.78
N LEU A 21 -6.24 11.98 -3.32
CA LEU A 21 -5.53 10.91 -4.01
C LEU A 21 -5.25 9.73 -3.08
N MET A 22 -4.73 9.96 -1.88
CA MET A 22 -4.49 8.90 -0.88
C MET A 22 -5.78 8.18 -0.50
N ARG A 23 -6.88 8.92 -0.29
CA ARG A 23 -8.20 8.36 -0.02
C ARG A 23 -8.69 7.47 -1.15
N ASN A 24 -8.55 7.93 -2.40
CA ASN A 24 -8.99 7.18 -3.58
C ASN A 24 -8.16 5.90 -3.76
N ILE A 25 -6.83 5.97 -3.59
CA ILE A 25 -5.96 4.78 -3.61
C ILE A 25 -6.41 3.76 -2.57
N ALA A 26 -6.69 4.20 -1.34
CA ALA A 26 -7.18 3.32 -0.29
C ALA A 26 -8.52 2.66 -0.64
N LEU A 27 -9.46 3.41 -1.21
CA LEU A 27 -10.77 2.86 -1.60
C LEU A 27 -10.64 1.87 -2.78
N THR A 28 -9.82 2.19 -3.78
CA THR A 28 -9.58 1.30 -4.94
C THR A 28 -8.91 0.00 -4.52
N THR A 29 -7.91 0.06 -3.65
CA THR A 29 -7.21 -1.14 -3.14
C THR A 29 -8.08 -1.97 -2.20
N ALA A 30 -8.94 -1.34 -1.39
CA ALA A 30 -10.00 -2.03 -0.66
C ALA A 30 -10.95 -2.76 -1.63
N GLY A 31 -11.41 -2.09 -2.70
CA GLY A 31 -12.24 -2.70 -3.73
C GLY A 31 -11.58 -3.90 -4.42
N PHE A 32 -10.30 -3.81 -4.74
CA PHE A 32 -9.54 -4.94 -5.29
C PHE A 32 -9.45 -6.12 -4.31
N SER A 33 -9.22 -5.83 -3.02
CA SER A 33 -9.23 -6.85 -1.96
C SER A 33 -10.59 -7.55 -1.83
N ALA A 34 -11.68 -6.78 -1.88
CA ALA A 34 -13.05 -7.32 -1.89
C ALA A 34 -13.32 -8.19 -3.14
N GLY A 35 -12.81 -7.79 -4.31
CA GLY A 35 -12.87 -8.58 -5.53
C GLY A 35 -12.23 -9.96 -5.37
N ILE A 36 -11.03 -10.04 -4.78
CA ILE A 36 -10.36 -11.32 -4.51
C ILE A 36 -11.19 -12.17 -3.54
N ILE A 37 -11.76 -11.59 -2.49
CA ILE A 37 -12.61 -12.31 -1.52
C ILE A 37 -13.82 -12.94 -2.23
N ILE A 38 -14.50 -12.17 -3.10
CA ILE A 38 -15.65 -12.66 -3.86
C ILE A 38 -15.22 -13.81 -4.78
N LEU A 39 -14.13 -13.66 -5.52
CA LEU A 39 -13.61 -14.72 -6.39
C LEU A 39 -13.28 -15.99 -5.59
N LEU A 40 -12.62 -15.87 -4.44
CA LEU A 40 -12.29 -17.01 -3.58
C LEU A 40 -13.52 -17.67 -2.96
N SER A 41 -14.56 -16.89 -2.65
CA SER A 41 -15.84 -17.46 -2.17
C SER A 41 -16.53 -18.31 -3.24
N GLN A 42 -16.39 -17.96 -4.51
CA GLN A 42 -16.92 -18.74 -5.64
C GLN A 42 -16.11 -20.02 -5.88
N LEU A 43 -14.83 -20.02 -5.48
CA LEU A 43 -13.93 -21.17 -5.59
C LEU A 43 -13.98 -22.10 -4.35
N HIS A 44 -14.83 -21.81 -3.36
CA HIS A 44 -14.87 -22.58 -2.12
C HIS A 44 -15.21 -24.06 -2.40
N GLY A 45 -14.34 -24.96 -1.95
CA GLY A 45 -14.46 -26.41 -2.21
C GLY A 45 -13.76 -26.91 -3.48
N SER A 46 -13.11 -26.03 -4.26
CA SER A 46 -12.23 -26.41 -5.37
C SER A 46 -10.77 -26.52 -4.94
N ASP A 47 -9.97 -27.29 -5.69
CA ASP A 47 -8.52 -27.40 -5.47
C ASP A 47 -7.78 -26.05 -5.63
N SER A 48 -8.36 -25.13 -6.41
CA SER A 48 -7.82 -23.79 -6.62
C SER A 48 -8.08 -22.83 -5.44
N TYR A 49 -8.83 -23.26 -4.43
CA TYR A 49 -9.10 -22.44 -3.25
C TYR A 49 -7.84 -22.24 -2.38
N SER A 50 -7.62 -21.00 -1.95
CA SER A 50 -6.53 -20.66 -1.04
C SER A 50 -7.06 -19.95 0.20
N ALA A 51 -7.03 -20.64 1.35
CA ALA A 51 -7.35 -20.04 2.64
C ALA A 51 -6.36 -18.91 3.00
N VAL A 52 -5.08 -19.07 2.62
CA VAL A 52 -4.05 -18.04 2.81
C VAL A 52 -4.41 -16.79 2.03
N ALA A 53 -4.81 -16.95 0.76
CA ALA A 53 -5.23 -15.81 -0.06
C ALA A 53 -6.46 -15.12 0.54
N LEU A 54 -7.45 -15.89 1.02
CA LEU A 54 -8.66 -15.34 1.61
C LEU A 54 -8.35 -14.47 2.84
N TRP A 55 -7.60 -15.02 3.80
CA TRP A 55 -7.24 -14.27 5.00
C TRP A 55 -6.39 -13.05 4.68
N ALA A 56 -5.41 -13.19 3.78
CA ALA A 56 -4.57 -12.08 3.35
C ALA A 56 -5.39 -10.96 2.66
N SER A 57 -6.39 -11.31 1.84
CA SER A 57 -7.31 -10.33 1.26
C SER A 57 -8.19 -9.65 2.29
N ILE A 58 -8.66 -10.37 3.31
CA ILE A 58 -9.44 -9.78 4.41
C ILE A 58 -8.59 -8.77 5.19
N PHE A 59 -7.35 -9.14 5.56
CA PHE A 59 -6.43 -8.22 6.23
C PHE A 59 -6.13 -6.99 5.38
N SER A 60 -5.89 -7.18 4.08
CA SER A 60 -5.71 -6.08 3.12
C SER A 60 -6.94 -5.16 3.10
N LEU A 61 -8.13 -5.72 2.95
CA LEU A 61 -9.39 -4.97 2.92
C LEU A 61 -9.55 -4.11 4.18
N VAL A 62 -9.37 -4.71 5.37
CA VAL A 62 -9.50 -4.00 6.64
C VAL A 62 -8.46 -2.88 6.77
N ALA A 63 -7.20 -3.15 6.42
CA ALA A 63 -6.14 -2.14 6.45
C ALA A 63 -6.48 -0.95 5.54
N TRP A 64 -6.95 -1.21 4.32
CA TRP A 64 -7.29 -0.16 3.37
C TRP A 64 -8.54 0.63 3.74
N LEU A 65 -9.57 -0.03 4.28
CA LEU A 65 -10.75 0.67 4.81
C LEU A 65 -10.39 1.54 6.02
N PHE A 66 -9.50 1.06 6.90
CA PHE A 66 -8.98 1.87 8.00
C PHE A 66 -8.18 3.07 7.47
N GLY A 67 -7.31 2.86 6.47
CA GLY A 67 -6.59 3.94 5.80
C GLY A 67 -7.51 4.97 5.16
N PHE A 68 -8.56 4.52 4.47
CA PHE A 68 -9.60 5.38 3.89
C PHE A 68 -10.25 6.24 4.98
N GLN A 69 -10.72 5.63 6.07
CA GLN A 69 -11.37 6.36 7.16
C GLN A 69 -10.42 7.33 7.86
N TYR A 70 -9.16 6.90 8.06
CA TYR A 70 -8.11 7.74 8.64
C TYR A 70 -7.91 9.02 7.82
N ILE A 71 -7.73 8.91 6.49
CA ILE A 71 -7.57 10.09 5.62
C ILE A 71 -8.87 10.91 5.53
N ASN A 72 -10.02 10.24 5.44
CA ASN A 72 -11.31 10.90 5.33
C ASN A 72 -11.63 11.77 6.55
N ALA A 73 -11.22 11.34 7.75
CA ALA A 73 -11.34 12.14 8.96
C ALA A 73 -10.64 13.51 8.83
N TYR A 74 -9.44 13.56 8.24
CA TYR A 74 -8.74 14.83 8.00
C TYR A 74 -9.45 15.67 6.94
N LEU A 75 -9.88 15.07 5.83
CA LEU A 75 -10.61 15.78 4.77
C LEU A 75 -11.89 16.44 5.28
N LEU A 76 -12.65 15.77 6.16
CA LEU A 76 -13.90 16.28 6.74
C LEU A 76 -13.68 17.49 7.66
N HIS A 77 -12.58 17.51 8.41
CA HIS A 77 -12.26 18.62 9.32
C HIS A 77 -11.55 19.79 8.62
N GLY A 78 -11.15 19.64 7.35
CA GLY A 78 -10.61 20.74 6.53
C GLY A 78 -9.12 21.04 6.73
N GLU A 79 -8.60 22.00 5.97
CA GLU A 79 -7.15 22.18 5.75
C GLU A 79 -6.35 22.48 7.03
N HIS A 80 -6.97 23.10 8.04
CA HIS A 80 -6.30 23.44 9.29
C HIS A 80 -5.79 22.22 10.08
N VAL A 81 -6.36 21.03 9.84
CA VAL A 81 -5.92 19.78 10.46
C VAL A 81 -4.95 18.94 9.62
N TYR A 82 -4.68 19.29 8.35
CA TYR A 82 -3.82 18.47 7.48
C TYR A 82 -2.39 18.37 8.02
N LYS A 83 -1.88 19.46 8.61
CA LYS A 83 -0.61 19.49 9.34
C LYS A 83 -0.58 18.62 10.61
N HIS A 84 -1.67 17.96 10.99
CA HIS A 84 -1.71 17.04 12.13
C HIS A 84 -1.76 15.58 11.72
N ILE A 85 -1.80 15.28 10.41
CA ILE A 85 -1.73 13.91 9.94
C ILE A 85 -0.42 13.26 10.39
N ASN A 86 -0.53 12.07 10.95
CA ASN A 86 0.61 11.23 11.24
C ASN A 86 0.92 10.36 10.02
N MET A 87 1.90 10.80 9.24
CA MET A 87 2.34 10.09 8.03
C MET A 87 2.97 8.73 8.34
N ARG A 88 3.51 8.51 9.55
CA ARG A 88 4.03 7.19 9.93
C ARG A 88 2.91 6.18 10.07
N VAL A 89 1.76 6.60 10.61
CA VAL A 89 0.56 5.77 10.70
C VAL A 89 0.05 5.46 9.30
N ALA A 90 -0.07 6.46 8.43
CA ALA A 90 -0.47 6.25 7.03
C ALA A 90 0.47 5.27 6.31
N ALA A 91 1.79 5.46 6.42
CA ALA A 91 2.77 4.57 5.82
C ALA A 91 2.72 3.14 6.38
N THR A 92 2.48 2.99 7.68
CA THR A 92 2.36 1.67 8.33
C THR A 92 1.12 0.93 7.83
N ILE A 93 -0.03 1.62 7.75
CA ILE A 93 -1.27 1.06 7.20
C ILE A 93 -1.05 0.63 5.75
N SER A 94 -0.45 1.51 4.93
CA SER A 94 -0.16 1.18 3.52
C SER A 94 0.79 0.00 3.39
N LEU A 95 1.83 -0.09 4.22
CA LEU A 95 2.76 -1.21 4.20
C LEU A 95 2.04 -2.53 4.53
N ILE A 96 1.24 -2.55 5.60
CA ILE A 96 0.45 -3.73 5.99
C ILE A 96 -0.53 -4.10 4.87
N GLY A 97 -1.24 -3.10 4.31
CA GLY A 97 -2.21 -3.30 3.23
C GLY A 97 -1.58 -3.86 1.97
N TYR A 98 -0.48 -3.29 1.49
CA TYR A 98 0.22 -3.79 0.30
C TYR A 98 0.86 -5.16 0.51
N LEU A 99 1.47 -5.42 1.67
CA LEU A 99 2.06 -6.74 1.95
C LEU A 99 0.97 -7.82 2.02
N SER A 100 -0.14 -7.53 2.68
CA SER A 100 -1.28 -8.45 2.75
C SER A 100 -1.88 -8.68 1.36
N LEU A 101 -2.04 -7.63 0.57
CA LEU A 101 -2.56 -7.76 -0.79
C LEU A 101 -1.63 -8.54 -1.71
N PHE A 102 -0.34 -8.27 -1.65
CA PHE A 102 0.66 -8.99 -2.43
C PHE A 102 0.67 -10.47 -2.06
N THR A 103 0.62 -10.78 -0.76
CA THR A 103 0.49 -12.15 -0.26
C THR A 103 -0.76 -12.82 -0.80
N ALA A 104 -1.89 -12.12 -0.83
CA ALA A 104 -3.12 -12.66 -1.37
C ALA A 104 -3.03 -13.00 -2.85
N VAL A 105 -2.48 -12.09 -3.66
CA VAL A 105 -2.31 -12.32 -5.10
C VAL A 105 -1.34 -13.47 -5.36
N VAL A 106 -0.19 -13.48 -4.68
CA VAL A 106 0.80 -14.57 -4.81
C VAL A 106 0.19 -15.91 -4.42
N ALA A 107 -0.54 -15.98 -3.30
CA ALA A 107 -1.16 -17.21 -2.83
C ALA A 107 -2.26 -17.70 -3.79
N THR A 108 -3.03 -16.80 -4.41
CA THR A 108 -4.01 -17.16 -5.45
C THR A 108 -3.33 -17.70 -6.70
N VAL A 109 -2.30 -16.99 -7.21
CA VAL A 109 -1.55 -17.42 -8.40
C VAL A 109 -0.84 -18.74 -8.16
N TRP A 110 -0.31 -18.96 -6.95
CA TRP A 110 0.36 -20.20 -6.57
C TRP A 110 -0.53 -21.43 -6.72
N GLN A 111 -1.81 -21.33 -6.35
CA GLN A 111 -2.77 -22.44 -6.54
C GLN A 111 -3.08 -22.73 -8.01
N MET A 112 -2.90 -21.75 -8.89
CA MET A 112 -3.07 -21.95 -10.33
C MET A 112 -1.78 -22.51 -10.98
N SER A 113 -0.63 -21.99 -10.58
CA SER A 113 0.69 -22.41 -11.08
C SER A 113 1.79 -21.96 -10.11
N ALA A 114 2.49 -22.93 -9.52
CA ALA A 114 3.63 -22.66 -8.64
C ALA A 114 4.74 -21.86 -9.36
N CYS A 115 5.03 -22.17 -10.63
CA CYS A 115 6.03 -21.44 -11.41
C CYS A 115 5.66 -19.96 -11.58
N ALA A 116 4.38 -19.66 -11.85
CA ALA A 116 3.89 -18.30 -11.95
C ALA A 116 3.95 -17.57 -10.60
N GLY A 117 3.62 -18.27 -9.50
CA GLY A 117 3.72 -17.73 -8.14
C GLY A 117 5.17 -17.34 -7.77
N ILE A 118 6.14 -18.22 -8.07
CA ILE A 118 7.57 -17.94 -7.86
C ILE A 118 8.03 -16.75 -8.70
N ALA A 119 7.67 -16.72 -9.99
CA ALA A 119 8.01 -15.62 -10.89
C ALA A 119 7.46 -14.28 -10.37
N LEU A 120 6.22 -14.27 -9.86
CA LEU A 120 5.60 -13.08 -9.29
C LEU A 120 6.32 -12.60 -8.03
N ILE A 121 6.76 -13.51 -7.14
CA ILE A 121 7.56 -13.15 -5.97
C ILE A 121 8.87 -12.50 -6.39
N ILE A 122 9.62 -13.12 -7.30
CA ILE A 122 10.93 -12.62 -7.74
C ILE A 122 10.79 -11.25 -8.39
N LEU A 123 9.83 -11.08 -9.31
CA LEU A 123 9.57 -9.82 -9.97
C LEU A 123 9.11 -8.74 -8.99
N GLY A 124 8.23 -9.09 -8.04
CA GLY A 124 7.76 -8.17 -7.01
C GLY A 124 8.91 -7.65 -6.13
N VAL A 125 9.79 -8.54 -5.68
CA VAL A 125 10.98 -8.17 -4.89
C VAL A 125 11.96 -7.34 -5.72
N ALA A 126 12.20 -7.70 -6.99
CA ALA A 126 13.09 -6.95 -7.88
C ALA A 126 12.59 -5.53 -8.13
N LEU A 127 11.27 -5.36 -8.35
CA LEU A 127 10.64 -4.04 -8.49
C LEU A 127 10.77 -3.21 -7.21
N ALA A 128 10.47 -3.81 -6.06
CA ALA A 128 10.61 -3.12 -4.77
C ALA A 128 12.05 -2.67 -4.52
N ALA A 129 13.03 -3.53 -4.79
CA ALA A 129 14.45 -3.19 -4.69
C ALA A 129 14.82 -2.04 -5.64
N THR A 130 14.36 -2.11 -6.90
CA THR A 130 14.62 -1.06 -7.91
C THR A 130 14.09 0.30 -7.45
N ILE A 131 12.87 0.35 -6.90
CA ILE A 131 12.28 1.58 -6.35
C ILE A 131 13.15 2.10 -5.20
N VAL A 132 13.54 1.24 -4.25
CA VAL A 132 14.38 1.64 -3.10
C VAL A 132 15.73 2.20 -3.57
N PHE A 133 16.38 1.55 -4.54
CA PHE A 133 17.63 2.04 -5.11
C PHE A 133 17.45 3.37 -5.83
N HIS A 134 16.39 3.52 -6.62
CA HIS A 134 16.07 4.75 -7.31
C HIS A 134 15.82 5.91 -6.33
N THR A 135 14.97 5.70 -5.31
CA THR A 135 14.69 6.73 -4.29
C THR A 135 15.95 7.17 -3.57
N ARG A 136 16.81 6.21 -3.16
CA ARG A 136 18.11 6.53 -2.53
C ARG A 136 19.05 7.28 -3.47
N ALA A 137 19.01 6.99 -4.78
CA ALA A 137 19.83 7.68 -5.76
C ALA A 137 19.37 9.14 -5.93
N VAL A 138 18.05 9.36 -6.01
CA VAL A 138 17.45 10.72 -6.07
C VAL A 138 17.80 11.52 -4.81
N GLU A 139 17.66 10.94 -3.61
CA GLU A 139 18.03 11.59 -2.35
C GLU A 139 19.50 12.03 -2.34
N ARG A 140 20.41 11.18 -2.82
CA ARG A 140 21.84 11.52 -2.92
C ARG A 140 22.09 12.67 -3.88
N GLN A 141 21.41 12.68 -5.04
CA GLN A 141 21.55 13.75 -6.02
C GLN A 141 21.03 15.08 -5.48
N CYS A 142 19.88 15.11 -4.80
CA CYS A 142 19.33 16.32 -4.19
C CYS A 142 20.23 16.87 -3.07
N ASN A 143 20.85 16.00 -2.27
CA ASN A 143 21.79 16.43 -1.22
C ASN A 143 23.11 16.97 -1.81
N ALA A 144 23.52 16.51 -2.99
CA ALA A 144 24.72 16.98 -3.67
C ALA A 144 24.52 18.31 -4.42
N SER A 145 23.32 18.60 -4.90
CA SER A 145 22.99 19.86 -5.60
C SER A 145 22.59 21.01 -4.66
N GLY A 146 22.33 20.73 -3.39
CA GLY A 146 22.07 21.73 -2.34
C GLY A 146 23.29 22.13 -1.49
N ALA A 147 24.48 21.63 -1.82
CA ALA A 147 25.77 21.97 -1.20
C ALA A 147 26.57 22.90 -2.12
#